data_AF-A0A858RJL8-F1
#
_entry.id   AF-A0A858RJL8-F1
#
_cell.length_a   1.000
_cell.length_b   1.000
_cell.length_c   1.000
_cell.angle_alpha   90.00
_cell.angle_beta   90.00
_cell.angle_gamma   90.00
#
_symmetry.space_group_name_H-M   'P 1'
#
loop_
_entity.id
_entity.type
_entity.pdbx_description
1 polymer ?
#
loop_
_entity_poly.entity_id
_entity_poly.type
_entity_poly.pdbx_seq_one_letter_code
_entity_poly.pdbx_strand_id
1 'polypeptide(L)'
;MTRQIFLCLGLSTSLLPAGELPQLAEKPWLGQYAGYEKRSIRLIVNRKGEMLLMPPNEKKGFVSEFSAIKMVPLIEEVSPDGRVVAKTAIADGWEAVTPAAVNPGKVSFKGTVEKGAKFEVSLEIAGDEIRGGGRVVEKGEYTKPLRFAMRIQFPNLYAKEKDAEKLAQKMEKDRVDLLRVDGKKLKLDLLTPLNAEADEYSGSGISQARLEMAAYKAVKFDLNAGAAGFFELWNKGEGALYEGFNLGWKHDEEKDPEGKGRFSLKLR
;
A
#
# COMPACT_ATOMS: atom_id res chain seq x y z
N MET A 1 17.59 -50.86 28.18
CA MET A 1 17.82 -49.43 28.48
C MET A 1 18.25 -48.75 27.19
N THR A 2 17.33 -48.11 26.49
CA THR A 2 17.55 -47.56 25.15
C THR A 2 17.62 -46.04 25.27
N ARG A 3 18.81 -45.46 25.07
CA ARG A 3 19.02 -44.00 25.08
C ARG A 3 18.53 -43.40 23.76
N GLN A 4 17.45 -42.63 23.80
CA GLN A 4 17.07 -41.71 22.72
C GLN A 4 17.92 -40.45 22.83
N ILE A 5 18.70 -40.18 21.78
CA ILE A 5 19.41 -38.92 21.58
C ILE A 5 18.43 -37.97 20.87
N PHE A 6 18.01 -36.92 21.57
CA PHE A 6 17.27 -35.80 20.99
C PHE A 6 18.25 -34.95 20.16
N LEU A 7 18.06 -34.94 18.85
CA LEU A 7 18.78 -34.07 17.93
C LEU A 7 18.04 -32.73 17.86
N CYS A 8 18.52 -31.71 18.56
CA CYS A 8 18.04 -30.34 18.40
C CYS A 8 18.54 -29.78 17.05
N LEU A 9 17.66 -29.76 16.04
CA LEU A 9 17.87 -28.91 14.86
C LEU A 9 17.75 -27.44 15.30
N GLY A 10 18.88 -26.77 15.44
CA GLY A 10 18.92 -25.31 15.53
C GLY A 10 18.54 -24.71 14.19
N LEU A 11 17.39 -24.03 14.13
CA LEU A 11 17.07 -23.09 13.04
C LEU A 11 18.05 -21.92 13.13
N SER A 12 19.10 -21.98 12.32
CA SER A 12 19.98 -20.86 12.04
C SER A 12 19.23 -19.87 11.12
N THR A 13 18.49 -18.95 11.72
CA THR A 13 18.05 -17.73 11.01
C THR A 13 19.29 -16.90 10.72
N SER A 14 19.88 -17.13 9.56
CA SER A 14 20.90 -16.25 8.99
C SER A 14 20.23 -14.89 8.77
N LEU A 15 20.60 -13.91 9.60
CA LEU A 15 20.33 -12.50 9.31
C LEU A 15 21.08 -12.18 8.03
N LEU A 16 20.36 -12.19 6.91
CA LEU A 16 20.90 -11.68 5.65
C LEU A 16 21.30 -10.22 5.88
N PRO A 17 22.48 -9.78 5.42
CA PRO A 17 22.87 -8.38 5.54
C PRO A 17 21.80 -7.49 4.87
N ALA A 18 21.52 -6.34 5.49
CA ALA A 18 20.65 -5.32 4.88
C ALA A 18 21.20 -4.96 3.49
N GLY A 19 20.31 -4.95 2.50
CA GLY A 19 20.66 -4.71 1.10
C GLY A 19 19.42 -4.48 0.22
N GLU A 20 19.42 -5.04 -0.98
CA GLU A 20 18.20 -5.11 -1.81
C GLU A 20 17.42 -6.41 -1.51
N LEU A 21 16.11 -6.40 -1.71
CA LEU A 21 15.31 -7.64 -1.59
C LEU A 21 15.77 -8.67 -2.65
N PRO A 22 15.78 -9.98 -2.31
CA PRO A 22 16.18 -11.03 -3.23
C PRO A 22 15.27 -11.06 -4.46
N GLN A 23 15.81 -11.40 -5.62
CA GLN A 23 15.11 -11.24 -6.89
C GLN A 23 14.76 -12.59 -7.51
N LEU A 24 13.56 -12.67 -8.09
CA LEU A 24 13.12 -13.77 -8.93
C LEU A 24 13.87 -13.73 -10.26
N ALA A 25 14.24 -14.91 -10.77
CA ALA A 25 14.99 -15.07 -12.02
C ALA A 25 14.11 -15.39 -13.25
N GLU A 26 12.83 -15.68 -13.04
CA GLU A 26 11.93 -16.15 -14.09
C GLU A 26 11.05 -15.03 -14.64
N LYS A 27 10.86 -14.99 -15.96
CA LYS A 27 9.85 -14.12 -16.58
C LYS A 27 8.45 -14.62 -16.23
N PRO A 28 7.45 -13.74 -16.01
CA PRO A 28 7.50 -12.28 -16.15
C PRO A 28 8.03 -11.53 -14.92
N TRP A 29 8.50 -12.22 -13.88
CA TRP A 29 8.85 -11.68 -12.56
C TRP A 29 10.32 -11.31 -12.39
N LEU A 30 11.11 -11.37 -13.47
CA LEU A 30 12.54 -11.13 -13.43
C LEU A 30 12.86 -9.80 -12.74
N GLY A 31 13.70 -9.85 -11.71
CA GLY A 31 14.13 -8.68 -10.93
C GLY A 31 13.16 -8.24 -9.84
N GLN A 32 12.06 -8.96 -9.63
CA GLN A 32 11.06 -8.67 -8.59
C GLN A 32 11.27 -9.55 -7.37
N TYR A 33 10.91 -9.05 -6.19
CA TYR A 33 10.97 -9.84 -4.95
C TYR A 33 9.82 -10.82 -4.86
N ALA A 34 8.62 -10.38 -5.22
CA ALA A 34 7.45 -11.24 -5.29
C ALA A 34 6.58 -10.89 -6.48
N GLY A 35 5.95 -11.90 -7.05
CA GLY A 35 4.97 -11.74 -8.13
C GLY A 35 3.73 -12.57 -7.83
N TYR A 36 2.54 -12.00 -8.00
CA TYR A 36 1.27 -12.71 -7.85
C TYR A 36 0.37 -12.38 -9.04
N GLU A 37 -0.25 -13.40 -9.63
CA GLU A 37 -1.14 -13.21 -10.77
C GLU A 37 -2.43 -14.03 -10.68
N LYS A 38 -3.54 -13.35 -10.94
CA LYS A 38 -4.84 -13.91 -11.26
C LYS A 38 -5.45 -13.10 -12.40
N ARG A 39 -6.57 -13.58 -12.93
CA ARG A 39 -7.28 -12.93 -14.05
C ARG A 39 -7.64 -11.46 -13.78
N SER A 40 -7.95 -11.14 -12.54
CA SER A 40 -8.42 -9.87 -12.00
C SER A 40 -7.29 -8.94 -11.53
N ILE A 41 -6.06 -9.46 -11.41
CA ILE A 41 -4.99 -8.75 -10.69
C ILE A 41 -3.61 -9.31 -11.02
N ARG A 42 -2.65 -8.42 -11.25
CA ARG A 42 -1.23 -8.70 -11.09
C ARG A 42 -0.69 -7.81 -9.97
N LEU A 43 -0.02 -8.41 -8.99
CA LEU A 43 0.68 -7.71 -7.94
C LEU A 43 2.18 -8.02 -8.05
N ILE A 44 3.01 -7.00 -7.99
CA ILE A 44 4.46 -7.11 -7.96
C ILE A 44 4.98 -6.43 -6.70
N VAL A 45 5.91 -7.05 -5.99
CA VAL A 45 6.75 -6.38 -4.99
C VAL A 45 8.14 -6.24 -5.58
N ASN A 46 8.59 -5.00 -5.78
CA ASN A 46 9.88 -4.75 -6.38
C ASN A 46 11.01 -4.81 -5.33
N ARG A 47 12.26 -4.74 -5.80
CA ARG A 47 13.45 -4.77 -4.93
C ARG A 47 13.57 -3.61 -3.93
N LYS A 48 12.78 -2.54 -4.13
CA LYS A 48 12.70 -1.35 -3.28
C LYS A 48 11.50 -1.39 -2.34
N GLY A 49 10.87 -2.55 -2.15
CA GLY A 49 9.73 -2.72 -1.25
C GLY A 49 8.45 -2.01 -1.69
N GLU A 50 8.40 -1.45 -2.91
CA GLU A 50 7.17 -0.89 -3.47
C GLU A 50 6.31 -2.01 -4.05
N MET A 51 5.01 -1.92 -3.80
CA MET A 51 4.04 -2.84 -4.36
C MET A 51 3.31 -2.19 -5.52
N LEU A 52 3.30 -2.84 -6.68
CA LEU A 52 2.58 -2.39 -7.86
C LEU A 52 1.37 -3.30 -8.06
N LEU A 53 0.19 -2.75 -7.78
CA LEU A 53 -1.08 -3.37 -8.07
C LEU A 53 -1.51 -2.99 -9.49
N MET A 54 -1.59 -3.98 -10.37
CA MET A 54 -1.85 -3.83 -11.80
C MET A 54 -3.17 -4.52 -12.14
N PRO A 55 -4.29 -3.77 -12.18
CA PRO A 55 -5.56 -4.27 -12.69
C PRO A 55 -5.47 -4.63 -14.19
N PRO A 56 -6.43 -5.41 -14.72
CA PRO A 56 -6.56 -5.66 -16.14
C PRO A 56 -6.68 -4.35 -16.93
N ASN A 57 -6.11 -4.33 -18.14
CA ASN A 57 -6.29 -3.22 -19.07
C ASN A 57 -7.36 -3.57 -20.14
N GLU A 58 -7.64 -2.63 -21.05
CA GLU A 58 -8.59 -2.84 -22.17
C GLU A 58 -8.11 -3.89 -23.17
N LYS A 59 -6.79 -4.02 -23.33
CA LYS A 59 -6.14 -5.03 -24.17
C LYS A 59 -6.03 -6.32 -23.35
N LYS A 60 -5.69 -7.45 -23.99
CA LYS A 60 -5.44 -8.68 -23.22
C LYS A 60 -4.17 -8.46 -22.38
N GLY A 61 -4.31 -8.23 -21.06
CA GLY A 61 -3.20 -8.00 -20.15
C GLY A 61 -3.55 -7.11 -18.96
N PHE A 62 -2.52 -6.56 -18.31
CA PHE A 62 -2.62 -5.66 -17.15
C PHE A 62 -2.14 -4.26 -17.50
N VAL A 63 -2.59 -3.26 -16.75
CA VAL A 63 -2.08 -1.88 -16.91
C VAL A 63 -0.56 -1.84 -16.75
N SER A 64 0.11 -0.89 -17.41
CA SER A 64 1.55 -0.71 -17.25
C SER A 64 1.91 -0.24 -15.84
N GLU A 65 3.17 -0.37 -15.43
CA GLU A 65 3.67 0.12 -14.13
C GLU A 65 3.40 1.61 -13.89
N PHE A 66 3.38 2.44 -14.95
CA PHE A 66 3.03 3.87 -14.87
C PHE A 66 1.57 4.14 -14.48
N SER A 67 0.69 3.16 -14.72
CA SER A 67 -0.74 3.24 -14.41
C SER A 67 -1.12 2.28 -13.28
N ALA A 68 -0.15 1.62 -12.65
CA ALA A 68 -0.38 0.75 -11.50
C ALA A 68 -0.76 1.58 -10.28
N ILE A 69 -1.61 1.02 -9.43
CA ILE A 69 -1.83 1.55 -8.08
C ILE A 69 -0.59 1.17 -7.26
N LYS A 70 0.10 2.15 -6.70
CA LYS A 70 1.33 1.91 -5.94
C LYS A 70 1.01 1.84 -4.46
N MET A 71 1.49 0.83 -3.75
CA MET A 71 1.52 0.85 -2.28
C MET A 71 2.96 1.02 -1.83
N VAL A 72 3.21 2.07 -1.04
CA VAL A 72 4.55 2.47 -0.60
C VAL A 72 4.59 2.45 0.93
N PRO A 73 5.37 1.56 1.55
CA PRO A 73 5.52 1.51 2.99
C PRO A 73 6.50 2.58 3.45
N LEU A 74 6.21 3.21 4.58
CA LEU A 74 7.08 4.23 5.17
C LEU A 74 6.84 4.37 6.68
N ILE A 75 7.70 5.17 7.32
CA ILE A 75 7.50 5.63 8.69
C ILE A 75 7.11 7.11 8.66
N GLU A 76 6.22 7.51 9.55
CA GLU A 76 5.88 8.90 9.80
C GLU A 76 6.44 9.32 11.16
N GLU A 77 7.26 10.37 11.16
CA GLU A 77 7.70 11.08 12.37
C GLU A 77 6.65 12.13 12.72
N VAL A 78 6.05 12.03 13.91
CA VAL A 78 5.00 12.94 14.37
C VAL A 78 5.59 13.91 15.38
N SER A 79 5.50 15.21 15.08
CA SER A 79 5.96 16.27 15.97
C SER A 79 4.88 16.65 16.99
N PRO A 80 5.26 17.22 18.16
CA PRO A 80 4.29 17.62 19.20
C PRO A 80 3.25 18.65 18.73
N ASP A 81 3.58 19.45 17.72
CA ASP A 81 2.70 20.41 17.05
C ASP A 81 1.75 19.76 16.02
N GLY A 82 1.76 18.42 15.91
CA GLY A 82 0.97 17.66 14.95
C GLY A 82 1.61 17.55 13.57
N ARG A 83 2.77 18.18 13.32
CA ARG A 83 3.44 18.09 12.01
C ARG A 83 3.93 16.68 11.75
N VAL A 84 3.57 16.14 10.59
CA VAL A 84 3.97 14.80 10.14
C VAL A 84 5.06 14.91 9.08
N VAL A 85 6.14 14.14 9.25
CA VAL A 85 7.22 14.02 8.25
C VAL A 85 7.40 12.55 7.87
N ALA A 86 7.16 12.23 6.60
CA ALA A 86 7.37 10.89 6.09
C ALA A 86 8.86 10.58 5.89
N LYS A 87 9.25 9.36 6.24
CA LYS A 87 10.59 8.78 6.15
C LYS A 87 10.50 7.50 5.33
N THR A 88 11.10 7.52 4.15
CA THR A 88 11.20 6.35 3.27
C THR A 88 12.44 5.53 3.62
N ALA A 89 12.43 4.24 3.29
CA ALA A 89 13.62 3.43 3.46
C ALA A 89 14.78 3.95 2.59
N ILE A 90 16.00 3.79 3.07
CA ILE A 90 17.22 4.03 2.29
C ILE A 90 17.36 2.94 1.21
N ALA A 91 18.12 3.23 0.16
CA ALA A 91 18.15 2.42 -1.06
C ALA A 91 18.54 0.94 -0.81
N ASP A 92 19.49 0.71 0.09
CA ASP A 92 20.04 -0.58 0.52
C ASP A 92 19.52 -1.01 1.91
N GLY A 93 18.44 -0.40 2.38
CA GLY A 93 17.90 -0.62 3.72
C GLY A 93 16.94 -1.80 3.83
N TRP A 94 16.89 -2.71 2.86
CA TRP A 94 15.86 -3.74 2.80
C TRP A 94 16.36 -5.11 3.27
N GLU A 95 15.49 -5.82 3.99
CA GLU A 95 15.74 -7.17 4.50
C GLU A 95 14.50 -8.03 4.24
N ALA A 96 14.67 -9.17 3.58
CA ALA A 96 13.58 -10.10 3.34
C ALA A 96 13.30 -10.94 4.60
N VAL A 97 12.03 -11.04 4.99
CA VAL A 97 11.59 -11.94 6.07
C VAL A 97 11.04 -13.25 5.48
N THR A 98 10.36 -13.16 4.34
CA THR A 98 9.97 -14.31 3.52
C THR A 98 10.92 -14.52 2.33
N PRO A 99 11.04 -15.73 1.78
CA PRO A 99 11.78 -15.92 0.52
C PRO A 99 11.10 -15.18 -0.64
N ALA A 100 11.87 -14.84 -1.67
CA ALA A 100 11.32 -14.39 -2.94
C ALA A 100 10.44 -15.51 -3.54
N ALA A 101 9.25 -15.17 -4.03
CA ALA A 101 8.28 -16.18 -4.46
C ALA A 101 7.33 -15.71 -5.55
N VAL A 102 6.93 -16.66 -6.41
CA VAL A 102 5.81 -16.53 -7.35
C VAL A 102 4.55 -17.08 -6.69
N ASN A 103 3.46 -16.33 -6.79
CA ASN A 103 2.17 -16.56 -6.15
C ASN A 103 2.24 -16.81 -4.62
N PRO A 104 2.93 -15.95 -3.85
CA PRO A 104 2.96 -16.10 -2.40
C PRO A 104 1.57 -15.86 -1.79
N GLY A 105 1.20 -16.66 -0.81
CA GLY A 105 0.05 -16.36 0.07
C GLY A 105 0.37 -15.28 1.11
N LYS A 106 1.66 -15.09 1.42
CA LYS A 106 2.16 -14.07 2.35
C LYS A 106 3.52 -13.55 1.90
N VAL A 107 3.73 -12.25 2.03
CA VAL A 107 5.02 -11.58 1.79
C VAL A 107 5.34 -10.71 3.00
N SER A 108 6.54 -10.85 3.57
CA SER A 108 7.03 -9.97 4.64
C SER A 108 8.47 -9.57 4.41
N PHE A 109 8.77 -8.31 4.69
CA PHE A 109 10.09 -7.70 4.56
C PHE A 109 10.21 -6.51 5.51
N LYS A 110 11.43 -6.09 5.79
CA LYS A 110 11.72 -4.91 6.60
C LYS A 110 12.40 -3.85 5.75
N GLY A 111 12.17 -2.59 6.12
CA GLY A 111 12.87 -1.43 5.58
C GLY A 111 13.54 -0.65 6.70
N THR A 112 14.74 -0.15 6.42
CA THR A 112 15.51 0.74 7.30
C THR A 112 15.45 2.15 6.72
N VAL A 113 15.08 3.13 7.53
CA VAL A 113 15.09 4.55 7.17
C VAL A 113 16.35 5.24 7.74
N GLU A 114 16.58 6.50 7.40
CA GLU A 114 17.67 7.31 7.98
C GLU A 114 17.67 7.24 9.52
N LYS A 115 18.83 7.39 10.17
CA LYS A 115 19.00 7.25 11.63
C LYS A 115 18.68 5.86 12.20
N GLY A 116 18.66 4.84 11.34
CA GLY A 116 18.61 3.43 11.74
C GLY A 116 17.24 2.94 12.24
N ALA A 117 16.17 3.71 12.11
CA ALA A 117 14.84 3.19 12.42
C ALA A 117 14.41 2.14 11.40
N LYS A 118 13.70 1.11 11.85
CA LYS A 118 13.25 0.00 11.02
C LYS A 118 11.76 -0.22 11.15
N PHE A 119 11.14 -0.63 10.06
CA PHE A 119 9.76 -1.09 10.03
C PHE A 119 9.67 -2.47 9.38
N GLU A 120 8.61 -3.19 9.69
CA GLU A 120 8.23 -4.45 9.05
C GLU A 120 6.94 -4.25 8.26
N VAL A 121 6.89 -4.80 7.05
CA VAL A 121 5.72 -4.86 6.18
C VAL A 121 5.23 -6.30 6.13
N SER A 122 3.91 -6.49 6.19
CA SER A 122 3.27 -7.79 5.99
C SER A 122 2.11 -7.66 5.01
N LEU A 123 2.14 -8.46 3.96
CA LEU A 123 1.07 -8.62 2.98
C LEU A 123 0.55 -10.04 3.03
N GLU A 124 -0.77 -10.20 3.06
CA GLU A 124 -1.46 -11.47 2.87
C GLU A 124 -2.27 -11.37 1.58
N ILE A 125 -2.16 -12.37 0.72
CA ILE A 125 -2.75 -12.36 -0.62
C ILE A 125 -3.62 -13.60 -0.78
N ALA A 126 -4.91 -13.39 -1.00
CA ALA A 126 -5.89 -14.47 -1.15
C ALA A 126 -6.91 -14.12 -2.23
N GLY A 127 -6.75 -14.72 -3.42
CA GLY A 127 -7.62 -14.47 -4.57
C GLY A 127 -7.56 -13.01 -5.00
N ASP A 128 -8.70 -12.32 -4.90
CA ASP A 128 -8.86 -10.92 -5.29
C ASP A 128 -8.71 -9.95 -4.10
N GLU A 129 -8.25 -10.45 -2.94
CA GLU A 129 -8.08 -9.67 -1.72
C GLU A 129 -6.60 -9.61 -1.33
N ILE A 130 -6.12 -8.39 -1.08
CA ILE A 130 -4.83 -8.11 -0.46
C ILE A 130 -5.12 -7.53 0.92
N ARG A 131 -4.48 -8.07 1.96
CA ARG A 131 -4.42 -7.45 3.27
C ARG A 131 -3.02 -6.94 3.54
N GLY A 132 -2.90 -5.67 3.89
CA GLY A 132 -1.61 -5.01 4.06
C GLY A 132 -1.52 -4.29 5.39
N GLY A 133 -0.31 -4.21 5.92
CA GLY A 133 0.00 -3.39 7.08
C GLY A 133 1.45 -3.60 7.49
N GLY A 134 1.76 -3.12 8.69
CA GLY A 134 3.13 -3.12 9.17
C GLY A 134 3.24 -2.41 10.51
N ARG A 135 4.47 -2.36 11.01
CA ARG A 135 4.78 -1.76 12.32
C ARG A 135 6.21 -1.26 12.36
N VAL A 136 6.48 -0.30 13.23
CA VAL A 136 7.85 0.06 13.57
C VAL A 136 8.42 -1.04 14.46
N VAL A 137 9.62 -1.52 14.15
CA VAL A 137 10.30 -2.57 14.93
C VAL A 137 11.51 -2.05 15.68
N GLU A 138 12.15 -0.99 15.17
CA GLU A 138 13.25 -0.29 15.84
C GLU A 138 13.10 1.22 15.61
N LYS A 139 13.24 2.02 16.67
CA LYS A 139 13.11 3.49 16.59
C LYS A 139 14.39 4.18 16.12
N GLY A 140 15.54 3.49 16.13
CA GLY A 140 16.84 4.10 15.85
C GLY A 140 17.12 5.30 16.75
N GLU A 141 17.73 6.34 16.20
CA GLU A 141 18.08 7.58 16.94
C GLU A 141 16.95 8.63 16.94
N TYR A 142 15.74 8.28 16.49
CA TYR A 142 14.63 9.24 16.55
C TYR A 142 14.16 9.45 17.98
N THR A 143 14.05 10.71 18.37
CA THR A 143 13.49 11.10 19.68
C THR A 143 11.97 11.23 19.62
N LYS A 144 11.42 11.67 18.50
CA LYS A 144 9.97 11.84 18.31
C LYS A 144 9.26 10.50 18.05
N PRO A 145 7.94 10.40 18.33
CA PRO A 145 7.14 9.24 17.98
C PRO A 145 7.21 8.91 16.49
N LEU A 146 7.31 7.61 16.20
CA LEU A 146 7.34 7.06 14.86
C LEU A 146 6.16 6.12 14.71
N ARG A 147 5.42 6.23 13.61
CA ARG A 147 4.36 5.27 13.25
C ARG A 147 4.58 4.71 11.87
N PHE A 148 4.15 3.47 11.65
CA PHE A 148 4.13 2.88 10.32
C PHE A 148 2.93 3.40 9.52
N ALA A 149 3.13 3.67 8.24
CA ALA A 149 2.07 4.01 7.29
C ALA A 149 2.27 3.31 5.95
N MET A 150 1.15 3.06 5.24
CA MET A 150 1.14 2.56 3.87
C MET A 150 0.43 3.56 2.97
N ARG A 151 1.15 4.14 2.00
CA ARG A 151 0.57 5.07 1.02
C ARG A 151 0.09 4.31 -0.20
N ILE A 152 -1.20 4.34 -0.47
CA ILE A 152 -1.84 3.74 -1.64
C ILE A 152 -2.08 4.87 -2.66
N GLN A 153 -1.29 4.90 -3.72
CA GLN A 153 -1.26 5.97 -4.70
C GLN A 153 -2.01 5.57 -5.96
N PHE A 154 -3.03 6.36 -6.29
CA PHE A 154 -3.77 6.24 -7.54
C PHE A 154 -3.18 7.27 -8.52
N PRO A 155 -2.65 6.84 -9.68
CA PRO A 155 -2.01 7.74 -10.64
C PRO A 155 -3.03 8.49 -11.50
N ASN A 156 -2.57 9.49 -12.25
CA ASN A 156 -3.37 10.11 -13.31
C ASN A 156 -3.57 9.12 -14.47
N LEU A 157 -4.76 8.51 -14.54
CA LEU A 157 -5.10 7.54 -15.58
C LEU A 157 -5.48 8.16 -16.92
N TYR A 158 -5.79 9.45 -16.91
CA TYR A 158 -6.29 10.18 -18.07
C TYR A 158 -5.28 11.21 -18.60
N ALA A 159 -4.01 11.12 -18.22
CA ALA A 159 -2.97 12.10 -18.55
C ALA A 159 -2.82 12.38 -20.07
N LYS A 160 -3.22 11.42 -20.90
CA LYS A 160 -3.17 11.51 -22.38
C LYS A 160 -4.41 12.14 -22.99
N GLU A 161 -5.52 12.22 -22.26
CA GLU A 161 -6.72 12.91 -22.73
C GLU A 161 -6.58 14.39 -22.41
N LYS A 162 -6.65 15.24 -23.44
CA LYS A 162 -6.50 16.70 -23.32
C LYS A 162 -7.80 17.44 -23.61
N ASP A 163 -8.75 16.75 -24.22
CA ASP A 163 -10.06 17.26 -24.56
C ASP A 163 -11.01 17.06 -23.35
N ALA A 164 -11.55 18.16 -22.83
CA ALA A 164 -12.35 18.15 -21.62
C ALA A 164 -13.68 17.39 -21.78
N GLU A 165 -14.31 17.47 -22.96
CA GLU A 165 -15.57 16.77 -23.21
C GLU A 165 -15.35 15.27 -23.30
N LYS A 166 -14.29 14.84 -24.02
CA LYS A 166 -13.92 13.42 -24.09
C LYS A 166 -13.48 12.87 -22.74
N LEU A 167 -12.79 13.67 -21.94
CA LEU A 167 -12.41 13.31 -20.57
C LEU A 167 -13.66 13.06 -19.72
N ALA A 168 -14.59 14.01 -19.71
CA ALA A 168 -15.84 13.89 -18.96
C ALA A 168 -16.65 12.65 -19.38
N GLN A 169 -16.74 12.36 -20.69
CA GLN A 169 -17.39 11.16 -21.20
C GLN A 169 -16.71 9.87 -20.73
N LYS A 170 -15.37 9.82 -20.75
CA LYS A 170 -14.62 8.64 -20.27
C LYS A 170 -14.81 8.40 -18.77
N MET A 171 -14.95 9.47 -18.02
CA MET A 171 -15.07 9.44 -16.56
C MET A 171 -16.51 9.43 -16.06
N GLU A 172 -17.52 9.37 -16.93
CA GLU A 172 -18.93 9.43 -16.54
C GLU A 172 -19.32 8.40 -15.46
N LYS A 173 -18.62 7.26 -15.45
CA LYS A 173 -18.85 6.14 -14.51
C LYS A 173 -17.82 6.08 -13.39
N ASP A 174 -16.86 7.00 -13.37
CA ASP A 174 -15.84 7.04 -12.33
C ASP A 174 -16.46 7.55 -11.05
N ARG A 175 -16.07 6.93 -9.93
CA ARG A 175 -16.56 7.32 -8.61
C ARG A 175 -15.58 6.99 -7.51
N VAL A 176 -15.59 7.85 -6.50
CA VAL A 176 -14.93 7.62 -5.21
C VAL A 176 -15.98 7.81 -4.12
N ASP A 177 -16.41 6.70 -3.52
CA ASP A 177 -17.31 6.71 -2.36
C ASP A 177 -16.49 6.48 -1.09
N LEU A 178 -16.68 7.30 -0.06
CA LEU A 178 -15.96 7.19 1.22
C LEU A 178 -16.95 6.98 2.37
N LEU A 179 -16.51 6.21 3.37
CA LEU A 179 -17.13 6.13 4.69
C LEU A 179 -16.11 6.55 5.74
N ARG A 180 -16.36 7.70 6.38
CA ARG A 180 -15.54 8.21 7.49
C ARG A 180 -15.72 7.38 8.76
N VAL A 181 -14.73 7.48 9.65
CA VAL A 181 -14.75 6.84 10.97
C VAL A 181 -15.95 7.30 11.82
N ASP A 182 -16.39 8.54 11.66
CA ASP A 182 -17.60 9.10 12.29
C ASP A 182 -18.92 8.64 11.64
N GLY A 183 -18.86 7.77 10.62
CA GLY A 183 -20.02 7.24 9.91
C GLY A 183 -20.53 8.12 8.76
N LYS A 184 -19.96 9.31 8.53
CA LYS A 184 -20.33 10.18 7.41
C LYS A 184 -19.98 9.52 6.08
N LYS A 185 -20.94 9.49 5.16
CA LYS A 185 -20.75 8.99 3.80
C LYS A 185 -20.51 10.16 2.85
N LEU A 186 -19.50 10.04 2.01
CA LEU A 186 -19.16 11.03 1.00
C LEU A 186 -19.12 10.37 -0.37
N LYS A 187 -19.59 11.08 -1.39
CA LYS A 187 -19.39 10.71 -2.79
C LYS A 187 -18.63 11.84 -3.44
N LEU A 188 -17.44 11.54 -3.94
CA LEU A 188 -16.57 12.53 -4.56
C LEU A 188 -16.67 12.39 -6.07
N ASP A 189 -16.93 13.53 -6.72
CA ASP A 189 -16.74 13.67 -8.16
C ASP A 189 -15.24 13.83 -8.43
N LEU A 190 -14.72 13.05 -9.37
CA LEU A 190 -13.31 13.09 -9.71
C LEU A 190 -12.93 14.32 -10.53
N LEU A 191 -13.88 14.97 -11.22
CA LEU A 191 -13.65 16.16 -12.06
C LEU A 191 -13.65 17.45 -11.26
N THR A 192 -14.47 17.51 -10.21
CA THR A 192 -14.60 18.71 -9.37
C THR A 192 -13.29 18.93 -8.60
N PRO A 193 -12.61 20.09 -8.77
CA PRO A 193 -11.43 20.41 -7.97
C PRO A 193 -11.77 20.49 -6.50
N LEU A 194 -10.95 19.85 -5.67
CA LEU A 194 -11.08 19.89 -4.22
C LEU A 194 -9.71 19.80 -3.56
N ASN A 195 -9.63 20.24 -2.31
CA ASN A 195 -8.50 19.93 -1.44
C ASN A 195 -8.86 18.70 -0.61
N ALA A 196 -8.34 17.53 -0.96
CA ALA A 196 -8.78 16.28 -0.35
C ALA A 196 -8.31 16.11 1.11
N GLU A 197 -7.35 16.92 1.54
CA GLU A 197 -6.89 17.02 2.93
C GLU A 197 -7.85 17.82 3.82
N ALA A 198 -8.79 18.56 3.22
CA ALA A 198 -9.73 19.36 4.00
C ALA A 198 -10.56 18.49 4.96
N ASP A 199 -10.85 19.03 6.14
CA ASP A 199 -11.56 18.32 7.22
C ASP A 199 -12.92 17.77 6.76
N GLU A 200 -13.57 18.41 5.79
CA GLU A 200 -14.83 17.95 5.22
C GLU A 200 -14.75 16.57 4.56
N TYR A 201 -13.58 16.22 3.98
CA TYR A 201 -13.32 14.95 3.28
C TYR A 201 -12.60 13.95 4.17
N SER A 202 -11.43 14.33 4.69
CA SER A 202 -10.56 13.42 5.45
C SER A 202 -10.90 13.38 6.93
N GLY A 203 -11.17 14.54 7.55
CA GLY A 203 -11.58 14.72 8.95
C GLY A 203 -11.04 13.70 9.95
N SER A 204 -11.93 12.94 10.58
CA SER A 204 -11.58 11.90 11.57
C SER A 204 -10.85 10.67 11.00
N GLY A 205 -10.56 10.65 9.70
CA GLY A 205 -10.11 9.49 8.96
C GLY A 205 -11.24 8.75 8.23
N ILE A 206 -10.84 7.99 7.22
CA ILE A 206 -11.69 7.18 6.35
C ILE A 206 -11.57 5.72 6.75
N SER A 207 -12.70 5.08 7.09
CA SER A 207 -12.76 3.65 7.43
C SER A 207 -12.89 2.76 6.20
N GLN A 208 -13.56 3.24 5.15
CA GLN A 208 -13.75 2.51 3.89
C GLN A 208 -13.70 3.47 2.70
N ALA A 209 -13.13 3.02 1.61
CA ALA A 209 -13.16 3.70 0.33
C ALA A 209 -13.56 2.71 -0.76
N ARG A 210 -14.50 3.08 -1.60
CA ARG A 210 -14.84 2.35 -2.82
C ARG A 210 -14.49 3.20 -4.02
N LEU A 211 -13.72 2.61 -4.92
CA LEU A 211 -13.28 3.28 -6.13
C LEU A 211 -13.67 2.46 -7.34
N GLU A 212 -14.16 3.12 -8.37
CA GLU A 212 -14.41 2.54 -9.68
C GLU A 212 -13.93 3.56 -10.70
N MET A 213 -13.04 3.13 -11.59
CA MET A 213 -12.48 3.99 -12.63
C MET A 213 -12.53 3.24 -13.96
N ALA A 214 -13.09 3.86 -14.98
CA ALA A 214 -13.27 3.29 -16.31
C ALA A 214 -11.94 2.86 -16.93
N ALA A 215 -10.87 3.62 -16.68
CA ALA A 215 -9.51 3.27 -17.11
C ALA A 215 -8.98 1.93 -16.55
N TYR A 216 -9.58 1.40 -15.48
CA TYR A 216 -9.33 0.05 -14.96
C TYR A 216 -10.42 -0.95 -15.33
N LYS A 217 -11.08 -0.75 -16.47
CA LYS A 217 -12.14 -1.63 -16.98
C LYS A 217 -13.31 -1.81 -16.00
N ALA A 218 -13.60 -0.75 -15.24
CA ALA A 218 -14.61 -0.72 -14.19
C ALA A 218 -14.40 -1.77 -13.08
N VAL A 219 -13.15 -2.21 -12.85
CA VAL A 219 -12.79 -2.94 -11.63
C VAL A 219 -13.12 -2.05 -10.43
N LYS A 220 -13.79 -2.64 -9.44
CA LYS A 220 -14.14 -1.98 -8.19
C LYS A 220 -13.10 -2.32 -7.14
N PHE A 221 -12.51 -1.29 -6.55
CA PHE A 221 -11.61 -1.40 -5.42
C PHE A 221 -12.38 -1.08 -4.15
N ASP A 222 -12.61 -2.08 -3.31
CA ASP A 222 -13.13 -1.88 -1.96
C ASP A 222 -11.94 -1.90 -0.99
N LEU A 223 -11.63 -0.75 -0.40
CA LEU A 223 -10.68 -0.61 0.70
C LEU A 223 -11.42 -0.55 2.02
N ASN A 224 -10.92 -1.27 3.02
CA ASN A 224 -11.36 -1.22 4.40
C ASN A 224 -10.13 -1.07 5.31
N ALA A 225 -10.15 -0.09 6.20
CA ALA A 225 -9.00 0.25 7.03
C ALA A 225 -8.78 -0.74 8.19
N GLY A 226 -9.75 -1.62 8.45
CA GLY A 226 -9.80 -2.47 9.64
C GLY A 226 -10.31 -1.74 10.88
N ALA A 227 -10.59 -2.48 11.95
CA ALA A 227 -11.12 -1.91 13.19
C ALA A 227 -10.12 -1.00 13.94
N ALA A 228 -8.83 -1.17 13.67
CA ALA A 228 -7.74 -0.48 14.34
C ALA A 228 -6.91 0.39 13.38
N GLY A 229 -7.52 0.88 12.30
CA GLY A 229 -6.84 1.75 11.36
C GLY A 229 -7.79 2.68 10.64
N PHE A 230 -7.23 3.63 9.91
CA PHE A 230 -7.96 4.57 9.06
C PHE A 230 -7.09 4.99 7.88
N PHE A 231 -7.73 5.49 6.83
CA PHE A 231 -7.08 6.15 5.72
C PHE A 231 -7.18 7.67 5.85
N GLU A 232 -6.14 8.37 5.43
CA GLU A 232 -6.19 9.79 5.07
C GLU A 232 -6.23 9.92 3.55
N LEU A 233 -6.98 10.87 3.03
CA LEU A 233 -7.03 11.17 1.60
C LEU A 233 -6.31 12.47 1.32
N TRP A 234 -5.45 12.49 0.30
CA TRP A 234 -4.84 13.73 -0.19
C TRP A 234 -4.52 13.69 -1.68
N ASN A 235 -4.52 14.85 -2.30
CA ASN A 235 -4.12 15.12 -3.68
C ASN A 235 -3.08 16.25 -3.70
N LYS A 236 -2.59 16.63 -4.89
CA LYS A 236 -1.54 17.66 -5.01
C LYS A 236 -2.15 19.06 -4.88
N GLY A 237 -2.57 19.43 -3.68
CA GLY A 237 -3.26 20.69 -3.39
C GLY A 237 -4.71 20.69 -3.90
N GLU A 238 -5.24 21.86 -4.21
CA GLU A 238 -6.58 21.98 -4.81
C GLU A 238 -6.55 21.52 -6.27
N GLY A 239 -7.29 20.47 -6.57
CA GLY A 239 -7.29 19.86 -7.90
C GLY A 239 -8.26 18.70 -8.03
N ALA A 240 -8.49 18.26 -9.26
CA ALA A 240 -9.39 17.17 -9.56
C ALA A 240 -8.74 15.82 -9.18
N LEU A 241 -9.50 14.88 -8.60
CA LEU A 241 -8.94 13.61 -8.14
C LEU A 241 -8.44 12.72 -9.29
N TYR A 242 -8.98 12.85 -10.51
CA TYR A 242 -8.50 12.06 -11.64
C TYR A 242 -7.02 12.33 -12.00
N GLU A 243 -6.47 13.46 -11.53
CA GLU A 243 -5.07 13.82 -11.70
C GLU A 243 -4.12 13.04 -10.77
N GLY A 244 -4.70 12.22 -9.90
CA GLY A 244 -4.00 11.36 -8.97
C GLY A 244 -4.18 11.82 -7.51
N PHE A 245 -4.33 10.84 -6.64
CA PHE A 245 -4.53 11.02 -5.21
C PHE A 245 -3.96 9.84 -4.44
N ASN A 246 -3.94 9.96 -3.11
CA ASN A 246 -3.39 8.95 -2.23
C ASN A 246 -4.39 8.63 -1.11
N LEU A 247 -4.45 7.36 -0.73
CA LEU A 247 -5.02 6.90 0.52
C LEU A 247 -3.88 6.42 1.42
N GLY A 248 -3.59 7.14 2.50
CA GLY A 248 -2.58 6.78 3.48
C GLY A 248 -3.19 5.99 4.61
N TRP A 249 -2.96 4.68 4.64
CA TRP A 249 -3.36 3.85 5.75
C TRP A 249 -2.37 3.95 6.91
N LYS A 250 -2.91 4.00 8.12
CA LYS A 250 -2.16 3.86 9.36
C LYS A 250 -3.01 3.15 10.39
N HIS A 251 -2.33 2.45 11.28
CA HIS A 251 -2.97 1.88 12.46
C HIS A 251 -3.15 2.95 13.53
N ASP A 252 -4.16 2.75 14.37
CA ASP A 252 -4.41 3.48 15.59
C ASP A 252 -3.60 2.79 16.71
N GLU A 253 -2.54 3.43 17.19
CA GLU A 253 -1.61 2.87 18.16
C GLU A 253 -2.30 2.49 19.49
N GLU A 254 -3.38 3.20 19.86
CA GLU A 254 -4.14 2.88 21.07
C GLU A 254 -4.96 1.60 20.90
N LYS A 255 -5.48 1.35 19.69
CA LYS A 255 -6.30 0.17 19.37
C LYS A 255 -5.49 -1.03 18.89
N ASP A 256 -4.26 -0.81 18.43
CA ASP A 256 -3.37 -1.83 17.88
C ASP A 256 -1.91 -1.62 18.34
N PRO A 257 -1.63 -1.73 19.64
CA PRO A 257 -0.27 -1.52 20.18
C PRO A 257 0.74 -2.56 19.66
N GLU A 258 0.28 -3.67 19.11
CA GLU A 258 1.13 -4.73 18.56
C GLU A 258 1.39 -4.59 17.05
N GLY A 259 0.74 -3.62 16.37
CA GLY A 259 0.90 -3.41 14.94
C GLY A 259 0.39 -4.58 14.08
N LYS A 260 -0.66 -5.26 14.55
CA LYS A 260 -1.31 -6.40 13.88
C LYS A 260 -2.46 -5.98 12.97
N GLY A 261 -2.92 -4.74 13.07
CA GLY A 261 -3.93 -4.13 12.22
C GLY A 261 -3.54 -4.22 10.75
N ARG A 262 -4.51 -4.52 9.91
CA ARG A 262 -4.34 -4.61 8.45
C ARG A 262 -5.51 -3.89 7.80
N PHE A 263 -5.22 -3.16 6.73
CA PHE A 263 -6.27 -2.85 5.77
C PHE A 263 -6.55 -4.06 4.89
N SER A 264 -7.73 -4.11 4.28
CA SER A 264 -8.01 -4.97 3.15
C SER A 264 -8.30 -4.14 1.91
N LEU A 265 -7.84 -4.64 0.77
CA LEU A 265 -8.10 -4.13 -0.56
C LEU A 265 -8.63 -5.30 -1.40
N LYS A 266 -9.91 -5.22 -1.75
CA LYS A 266 -10.60 -6.25 -2.53
C LYS A 266 -10.96 -5.71 -3.91
N LEU A 267 -10.65 -6.50 -4.93
CA LEU A 267 -11.01 -6.21 -6.32
C LEU A 267 -12.29 -6.99 -6.68
N ARG A 268 -13.24 -6.35 -7.37
CA ARG A 268 -14.49 -6.96 -7.84
C ARG A 268 -14.85 -6.53 -9.25
#